data_AF-A0A849KNA4-F1
#
_entry.id   AF-A0A849KNA4-F1
#
_cell.length_a   1.000
_cell.length_b   1.000
_cell.length_c   1.000
_cell.angle_alpha   90.00
_cell.angle_beta   90.00
_cell.angle_gamma   90.00
#
_symmetry.space_group_name_H-M   'P 1'
#
loop_
_entity.id
_entity.type
_entity.pdbx_description
1 polymer ?
#
loop_
_entity_poly.entity_id
_entity_poly.type
_entity_poly.pdbx_seq_one_letter_code
_entity_poly.pdbx_strand_id
1 'polypeptide(L)'
;MNPLTLAEARVLGTLMEKARTVPDSYPMTLNTLVAGCNQKSSRDPITQLTESEVQEALDGLKRRSLAFTARGSRVDRWEHNFQRAMVVPEQSAVLLGLLMLRGPQTAGELRIHSERWYRFADISSVEGFLDELAARSEDKGGPLVVQLPKAPGAREARWAHLLCGPVDATAAPAAEERAPEGGLAARVSALENEVAELRALMTDLATQLGLSPPGHPESNDRA
;
A
#
# COMPACT_ATOMS: atom_id res chain seq x y z
N MET A 1 12.68 10.75 3.47
CA MET A 1 11.22 10.83 3.65
C MET A 1 10.81 9.63 4.48
N ASN A 2 9.95 9.77 5.49
CA ASN A 2 9.46 8.59 6.22
C ASN A 2 8.65 7.69 5.27
N PRO A 3 8.72 6.36 5.41
CA PRO A 3 7.88 5.44 4.66
C PRO A 3 6.39 5.77 4.78
N LEU A 4 5.64 5.55 3.70
CA LEU A 4 4.18 5.54 3.71
C LEU A 4 3.69 4.23 4.34
N THR A 5 2.54 4.28 5.01
CA THR A 5 1.79 3.06 5.34
C THR A 5 1.14 2.49 4.08
N LEU A 6 0.76 1.21 4.12
CA LEU A 6 0.03 0.59 3.02
C LEU A 6 -1.31 1.29 2.74
N ALA A 7 -1.99 1.76 3.78
CA ALA A 7 -3.22 2.55 3.63
C ALA A 7 -2.95 3.91 2.98
N GLU A 8 -1.91 4.64 3.42
CA GLU A 8 -1.49 5.91 2.79
C GLU A 8 -1.16 5.71 1.29
N ALA A 9 -0.39 4.67 0.94
CA ALA A 9 -0.06 4.37 -0.45
C ALA A 9 -1.30 4.00 -1.28
N ARG A 10 -2.22 3.21 -0.72
CA ARG A 10 -3.49 2.85 -1.37
C ARG A 10 -4.36 4.07 -1.65
N VAL A 11 -4.51 4.94 -0.67
CA VAL A 11 -5.30 6.18 -0.78
C VAL A 11 -4.69 7.12 -1.80
N LEU A 12 -3.37 7.36 -1.72
CA LEU A 12 -2.63 8.21 -2.63
C LEU A 12 -2.68 7.69 -4.08
N GLY A 13 -2.41 6.40 -4.28
CA GLY A 13 -2.49 5.75 -5.58
C GLY A 13 -3.90 5.84 -6.18
N THR A 14 -4.95 5.71 -5.35
CA THR A 14 -6.34 5.83 -5.79
C THR A 14 -6.65 7.26 -6.25
N LEU A 15 -6.21 8.29 -5.51
CA LEU A 15 -6.36 9.68 -5.94
C LEU A 15 -5.64 9.93 -7.28
N MET A 16 -4.42 9.43 -7.43
CA MET A 16 -3.63 9.53 -8.67
C MET A 16 -4.33 8.86 -9.86
N GLU A 17 -4.90 7.67 -9.64
CA GLU A 17 -5.68 6.94 -10.65
C GLU A 17 -6.89 7.74 -11.12
N LYS A 18 -7.69 8.22 -10.17
CA LYS A 18 -8.97 8.85 -10.49
C LYS A 18 -8.82 10.24 -11.08
N ALA A 19 -7.75 10.97 -10.73
CA ALA A 19 -7.40 12.23 -11.39
C ALA A 19 -7.24 12.09 -12.92
N ARG A 20 -6.85 10.90 -13.41
CA ARG A 20 -6.66 10.63 -14.85
C ARG A 20 -7.81 9.89 -15.48
N THR A 21 -8.29 8.85 -14.82
CA THR A 21 -9.24 7.91 -15.42
C THR A 21 -10.69 8.38 -15.30
N VAL A 22 -11.00 9.26 -14.35
CA VAL A 22 -12.35 9.78 -14.10
C VAL A 22 -12.29 11.25 -13.68
N PRO A 23 -11.81 12.17 -14.55
CA PRO A 23 -11.57 13.57 -14.20
C PRO A 23 -12.84 14.29 -13.74
N ASP A 24 -14.02 13.94 -14.27
CA ASP A 24 -15.30 14.55 -13.90
C ASP A 24 -15.69 14.31 -12.43
N SER A 25 -15.14 13.25 -11.82
CA SER A 25 -15.38 12.91 -10.41
C SER A 25 -14.29 13.40 -9.47
N TYR A 26 -13.23 14.02 -10.01
CA TYR A 26 -12.08 14.53 -9.26
C TYR A 26 -12.18 16.06 -9.05
N PRO A 27 -11.78 16.61 -7.88
CA PRO A 27 -11.26 15.95 -6.67
C PRO A 27 -12.30 15.05 -6.00
N MET A 28 -11.91 14.06 -5.21
CA MET A 28 -12.83 13.03 -4.70
C MET A 28 -13.36 13.32 -3.29
N THR A 29 -14.60 12.97 -2.97
CA THR A 29 -15.07 12.99 -1.57
C THR A 29 -14.50 11.77 -0.82
N LEU A 30 -14.56 11.80 0.52
CA LEU A 30 -14.13 10.66 1.35
C LEU A 30 -14.84 9.36 0.95
N ASN A 31 -16.17 9.40 0.78
CA ASN A 31 -16.96 8.21 0.39
C ASN A 31 -16.55 7.62 -0.96
N THR A 32 -16.33 8.46 -1.97
CA THR A 32 -15.90 7.94 -3.29
C THR A 32 -14.47 7.43 -3.26
N LEU A 33 -13.63 7.98 -2.38
CA LEU A 33 -12.26 7.53 -2.18
C LEU A 33 -12.21 6.16 -1.47
N VAL A 34 -13.02 5.94 -0.43
CA VAL A 34 -13.18 4.63 0.23
C VAL A 34 -13.59 3.57 -0.79
N ALA A 35 -14.61 3.85 -1.60
CA ALA A 35 -15.05 2.95 -2.67
C ALA A 35 -13.93 2.68 -3.70
N GLY A 36 -13.11 3.69 -4.01
CA GLY A 36 -11.95 3.57 -4.88
C GLY A 36 -10.81 2.72 -4.29
N CYS A 37 -10.55 2.81 -2.99
CA CYS A 37 -9.51 2.03 -2.31
C CYS A 37 -9.84 0.53 -2.29
N ASN A 38 -11.13 0.21 -2.16
CA ASN A 38 -11.63 -1.16 -2.00
C ASN A 38 -12.15 -1.79 -3.30
N GLN A 39 -11.74 -1.28 -4.47
CA GLN A 39 -12.11 -1.87 -5.76
C GLN A 39 -11.55 -3.29 -5.89
N LYS A 40 -12.31 -4.19 -6.51
CA LYS A 40 -11.90 -5.59 -6.76
C LYS A 40 -10.97 -5.74 -7.96
N SER A 41 -10.84 -4.69 -8.77
CA SER A 41 -9.98 -4.66 -9.95
C SER A 41 -8.91 -3.58 -9.79
N SER A 42 -7.77 -3.79 -10.45
CA SER A 42 -6.63 -2.88 -10.37
C SER A 42 -6.11 -2.64 -8.95
N ARG A 43 -6.35 -3.58 -8.03
CA ARG A 43 -5.87 -3.56 -6.65
C ARG A 43 -5.22 -4.89 -6.33
N ASP A 44 -4.02 -4.83 -5.82
CA ASP A 44 -3.31 -5.97 -5.26
C ASP A 44 -2.48 -5.49 -4.06
N PRO A 45 -2.78 -5.94 -2.82
CA PRO A 45 -3.90 -6.81 -2.45
C PRO A 45 -5.24 -6.07 -2.51
N ILE A 46 -6.35 -6.81 -2.62
CA ILE A 46 -7.69 -6.26 -2.39
C ILE A 46 -7.81 -5.89 -0.90
N THR A 47 -8.30 -4.68 -0.61
CA THR A 47 -8.45 -4.17 0.76
C THR A 47 -9.92 -3.97 1.12
N GLN A 48 -10.19 -3.82 2.41
CA GLN A 48 -11.48 -3.38 2.96
C GLN A 48 -11.26 -2.25 3.97
N LEU A 49 -10.66 -1.15 3.50
CA LEU A 49 -10.43 0.02 4.33
C LEU A 49 -11.75 0.67 4.74
N THR A 50 -11.89 0.95 6.02
CA THR A 50 -12.99 1.71 6.61
C THR A 50 -12.85 3.20 6.30
N GLU A 51 -13.92 3.96 6.49
CA GLU A 51 -13.91 5.41 6.35
C GLU A 51 -12.89 6.08 7.29
N SER A 52 -12.78 5.60 8.53
CA SER A 52 -11.82 6.09 9.51
C SER A 52 -10.37 5.84 9.11
N GLU A 53 -10.05 4.64 8.57
CA GLU A 53 -8.69 4.33 8.11
C GLU A 53 -8.30 5.18 6.89
N VAL A 54 -9.25 5.42 5.96
CA VAL A 54 -9.00 6.30 4.81
C VAL A 54 -8.82 7.75 5.26
N GLN A 55 -9.60 8.22 6.23
CA GLN A 55 -9.45 9.57 6.79
C GLN A 55 -8.10 9.74 7.50
N GLU A 56 -7.70 8.77 8.33
CA GLU A 56 -6.39 8.78 9.01
C GLU A 56 -5.23 8.81 7.99
N ALA A 57 -5.33 8.01 6.93
CA ALA A 57 -4.36 8.00 5.84
C ALA A 57 -4.32 9.35 5.11
N LEU A 58 -5.46 9.98 4.83
CA LEU A 58 -5.52 11.32 4.23
C LEU A 58 -4.85 12.38 5.11
N ASP A 59 -5.06 12.32 6.42
CA ASP A 59 -4.43 13.24 7.36
C ASP A 59 -2.90 13.04 7.39
N GLY A 60 -2.44 11.78 7.32
CA GLY A 60 -1.03 11.43 7.13
C GLY A 60 -0.43 12.01 5.85
N LEU A 61 -1.12 11.83 4.72
CA LEU A 61 -0.70 12.38 3.42
C LEU A 61 -0.71 13.91 3.40
N LYS A 62 -1.67 14.55 4.05
CA LYS A 62 -1.77 16.01 4.17
C LYS A 62 -0.61 16.60 4.93
N ARG A 63 -0.18 15.98 6.04
CA ARG A 63 1.03 16.39 6.79
C ARG A 63 2.30 16.33 5.93
N ARG A 64 2.33 15.43 4.94
CA ARG A 64 3.44 15.25 3.99
C ARG A 64 3.29 16.09 2.71
N SER A 65 2.26 16.92 2.60
CA SER A 65 1.94 17.69 1.37
C SER A 65 1.73 16.82 0.13
N LEU A 66 1.32 15.55 0.33
CA LEU A 66 1.02 14.59 -0.74
C LEU A 66 -0.46 14.62 -1.15
N ALA A 67 -1.34 15.10 -0.27
CA ALA A 67 -2.75 15.31 -0.55
C ALA A 67 -3.25 16.63 0.06
N PHE A 68 -4.26 17.24 -0.56
CA PHE A 68 -4.88 18.47 -0.10
C PHE A 68 -6.40 18.41 -0.19
N THR A 69 -7.06 19.20 0.63
CA THR A 69 -8.49 19.50 0.51
C THR A 69 -8.70 20.63 -0.49
N ALA A 70 -9.44 20.34 -1.56
CA ALA A 70 -9.82 21.31 -2.58
C ALA A 70 -10.71 22.42 -1.99
N ARG A 71 -10.48 23.66 -2.43
CA ARG A 71 -11.21 24.83 -1.91
C ARG A 71 -12.59 24.97 -2.56
N GLY A 72 -13.55 25.50 -1.81
CA GLY A 72 -14.83 25.98 -2.35
C GLY A 72 -15.93 24.93 -2.50
N SER A 73 -15.75 23.71 -1.98
CA SER A 73 -16.83 22.71 -1.91
C SER A 73 -17.48 22.71 -0.52
N ARG A 74 -18.78 22.42 -0.46
CA ARG A 74 -19.53 22.26 0.81
C ARG A 74 -19.12 20.99 1.57
N VAL A 75 -18.59 20.01 0.85
CA VAL A 75 -18.09 18.73 1.39
C VAL A 75 -16.61 18.67 1.06
N ASP A 76 -15.78 18.21 2.00
CA ASP A 76 -14.35 18.07 1.75
C ASP A 76 -14.10 17.16 0.55
N ARG A 77 -13.36 17.69 -0.43
CA ARG A 77 -12.89 16.95 -1.60
C ARG A 77 -11.37 16.94 -1.60
N TRP A 78 -10.79 15.81 -1.98
CA TRP A 78 -9.37 15.54 -1.84
C TRP A 78 -8.70 15.43 -3.21
N GLU A 79 -7.52 16.05 -3.31
CA GLU A 79 -6.63 16.02 -4.45
C GLU A 79 -5.24 15.55 -4.05
N HIS A 80 -4.51 14.88 -4.95
CA HIS A 80 -3.10 14.52 -4.76
C HIS A 80 -2.16 15.62 -5.26
N ASN A 81 -0.95 15.66 -4.70
CA ASN A 81 0.14 16.55 -5.09
C ASN A 81 1.44 15.78 -5.38
N PHE A 82 1.31 14.51 -5.76
CA PHE A 82 2.41 13.55 -5.84
C PHE A 82 3.61 14.02 -6.68
N GLN A 83 3.40 14.49 -7.92
CA GLN A 83 4.50 14.87 -8.81
C GLN A 83 5.36 15.99 -8.21
N ARG A 84 4.72 17.00 -7.61
CA ARG A 84 5.40 18.14 -7.00
C ARG A 84 6.09 17.75 -5.70
N ALA A 85 5.44 16.94 -4.87
CA ALA A 85 5.99 16.48 -3.60
C ALA A 85 7.20 15.56 -3.79
N MET A 86 7.17 14.69 -4.81
CA MET A 86 8.26 13.75 -5.10
C MET A 86 9.30 14.29 -6.10
N VAL A 87 9.03 15.44 -6.73
CA VAL A 87 9.86 16.05 -7.78
C VAL A 87 10.15 15.04 -8.88
N VAL A 88 9.09 14.43 -9.41
CA VAL A 88 9.15 13.43 -10.50
C VAL A 88 8.27 13.87 -11.67
N PRO A 89 8.65 13.52 -12.91
CA PRO A 89 7.82 13.78 -14.07
C PRO A 89 6.54 12.92 -14.03
N GLU A 90 5.58 13.27 -14.90
CA GLU A 90 4.28 12.59 -14.96
C GLU A 90 4.41 11.09 -15.21
N GLN A 91 5.29 10.71 -16.12
CA GLN A 91 5.55 9.31 -16.51
C GLN A 91 5.97 8.48 -15.31
N SER A 92 6.99 8.94 -14.58
CA SER A 92 7.47 8.30 -13.36
C SER A 92 6.38 8.24 -12.28
N ALA A 93 5.56 9.28 -12.15
CA ALA A 93 4.45 9.29 -11.20
C ALA A 93 3.38 8.22 -11.53
N VAL A 94 3.06 8.03 -12.80
CA VAL A 94 2.13 6.97 -13.24
C VAL A 94 2.67 5.60 -12.87
N LEU A 95 3.95 5.32 -13.14
CA LEU A 95 4.57 4.04 -12.80
C LEU A 95 4.55 3.78 -11.29
N LEU A 96 4.93 4.77 -10.48
CA LEU A 96 4.86 4.69 -9.01
C LEU A 96 3.44 4.46 -8.52
N GLY A 97 2.44 5.15 -9.09
CA GLY A 97 1.03 4.96 -8.77
C GLY A 97 0.55 3.53 -9.04
N LEU A 98 0.93 2.96 -10.18
CA LEU A 98 0.59 1.56 -10.51
C LEU A 98 1.26 0.57 -9.57
N LEU A 99 2.53 0.77 -9.24
CA LEU A 99 3.26 -0.07 -8.29
C LEU A 99 2.64 0.00 -6.88
N MET A 100 2.17 1.18 -6.43
CA MET A 100 1.47 1.32 -5.14
C MET A 100 0.11 0.60 -5.13
N LEU A 101 -0.59 0.55 -6.27
CA LEU A 101 -1.92 -0.05 -6.35
C LEU A 101 -1.90 -1.56 -6.59
N ARG A 102 -0.88 -2.07 -7.27
CA ARG A 102 -0.83 -3.44 -7.79
C ARG A 102 0.45 -4.21 -7.41
N GLY A 103 1.27 -3.64 -6.54
CA GLY A 103 2.53 -4.26 -6.12
C GLY A 103 3.55 -4.41 -7.26
N PRO A 104 4.52 -5.33 -7.08
CA PRO A 104 5.62 -5.50 -8.03
C PRO A 104 5.15 -6.00 -9.41
N GLN A 105 5.59 -5.34 -10.48
CA GLN A 105 5.16 -5.61 -11.87
C GLN A 105 6.33 -5.59 -12.85
N THR A 106 6.21 -6.31 -13.97
CA THR A 106 7.19 -6.18 -15.07
C THR A 106 6.97 -4.88 -15.85
N ALA A 107 7.97 -4.45 -16.63
CA ALA A 107 7.82 -3.27 -17.49
C ALA A 107 6.71 -3.45 -18.54
N GLY A 108 6.53 -4.67 -19.06
CA GLY A 108 5.43 -5.00 -19.97
C GLY A 108 4.05 -4.87 -19.32
N GLU A 109 3.89 -5.39 -18.11
CA GLU A 109 2.65 -5.24 -17.33
C GLU A 109 2.35 -3.76 -17.02
N LEU A 110 3.37 -3.00 -16.58
CA LEU A 110 3.24 -1.58 -16.29
C LEU A 110 2.76 -0.78 -17.51
N ARG A 111 3.32 -1.06 -18.69
CA ARG A 111 2.90 -0.41 -19.94
C ARG A 111 1.42 -0.68 -20.27
N ILE A 112 0.96 -1.92 -20.09
CA ILE A 112 -0.44 -2.30 -20.33
C ILE A 112 -1.35 -1.62 -19.31
N HIS A 113 -0.99 -1.65 -18.03
CA HIS A 113 -1.82 -1.09 -16.97
C HIS A 113 -1.85 0.44 -16.94
N SER A 114 -0.82 1.10 -17.48
CA SER A 114 -0.76 2.55 -17.57
C SER A 114 -1.60 3.15 -18.68
N GLU A 115 -2.10 2.37 -19.64
CA GLU A 115 -2.63 2.88 -20.92
C GLU A 115 -3.72 3.95 -20.77
N ARG A 116 -4.55 3.86 -19.72
CA ARG A 116 -5.59 4.85 -19.38
C ARG A 116 -5.08 6.04 -18.56
N TRP A 117 -3.92 5.94 -17.93
CA TRP A 117 -3.29 7.01 -17.17
C TRP A 117 -2.35 7.83 -18.06
N TYR A 118 -1.48 7.13 -18.79
CA TYR A 118 -0.48 7.66 -19.71
C TYR A 118 -0.06 6.59 -20.72
N ARG A 119 0.01 6.97 -22.01
CA ARG A 119 0.40 6.09 -23.10
C ARG A 119 1.91 6.19 -23.35
N PHE A 120 2.65 5.20 -22.87
CA PHE A 120 4.07 5.04 -23.19
C PHE A 120 4.25 4.55 -24.63
N ALA A 121 5.33 4.98 -25.29
CA ALA A 121 5.61 4.60 -26.67
C ALA A 121 5.84 3.08 -26.80
N ASP A 122 6.77 2.57 -26.00
CA ASP A 122 7.19 1.17 -25.99
C ASP A 122 7.66 0.73 -24.58
N ILE A 123 8.02 -0.54 -24.45
CA ILE A 123 8.50 -1.10 -23.16
C ILE A 123 9.82 -0.45 -22.75
N SER A 124 10.72 -0.18 -23.70
CA SER A 124 12.02 0.48 -23.45
C SER A 124 11.85 1.85 -22.80
N SER A 125 10.81 2.60 -23.18
CA SER A 125 10.50 3.89 -22.54
C SER A 125 10.10 3.73 -21.08
N VAL A 126 9.35 2.67 -20.73
CA VAL A 126 8.98 2.35 -19.34
C VAL A 126 10.23 1.96 -18.55
N GLU A 127 11.07 1.11 -19.11
CA GLU A 127 12.34 0.72 -18.49
C GLU A 127 13.24 1.92 -18.22
N GLY A 128 13.38 2.84 -19.18
CA GLY A 128 14.17 4.06 -19.01
C GLY A 128 13.70 4.92 -17.82
N PHE A 129 12.39 5.11 -17.65
CA PHE A 129 11.87 5.84 -16.48
C PHE A 129 12.03 5.07 -15.16
N LEU A 130 12.01 3.74 -15.18
CA LEU A 130 12.26 2.91 -13.99
C LEU A 130 13.74 2.96 -13.59
N ASP A 131 14.64 2.89 -14.56
CA ASP A 131 16.08 3.03 -14.35
C ASP A 131 16.42 4.41 -13.78
N GLU A 132 15.83 5.48 -14.31
CA GLU A 132 15.99 6.83 -13.76
C GLU A 132 15.47 6.94 -12.31
N LEU A 133 14.35 6.28 -12.00
CA LEU A 133 13.79 6.25 -10.64
C LEU A 133 14.66 5.44 -9.67
N ALA A 134 15.35 4.40 -10.15
CA ALA A 134 16.28 3.58 -9.38
C ALA A 134 17.66 4.25 -9.21
N ALA A 135 18.11 5.01 -10.21
CA ALA A 135 19.37 5.76 -10.17
C ALA A 135 19.24 7.14 -9.52
N ARG A 136 18.07 7.48 -9.00
CA ARG A 136 17.77 8.79 -8.40
C ARG A 136 18.67 9.05 -7.20
N SER A 137 19.35 10.22 -7.21
CA SER A 137 20.37 10.56 -6.21
C SER A 137 19.82 10.76 -4.79
N GLU A 138 20.66 10.53 -3.79
CA GLU A 138 20.34 10.76 -2.37
C GLU A 138 19.95 12.21 -2.08
N ASP A 139 20.57 13.20 -2.74
CA ASP A 139 20.22 14.62 -2.61
C ASP A 139 18.77 14.92 -3.01
N LYS A 140 18.20 14.10 -3.91
CA LYS A 140 16.80 14.20 -4.32
C LYS A 140 15.89 13.38 -3.40
N GLY A 141 16.43 12.62 -2.46
CA GLY A 141 15.71 11.72 -1.55
C GLY A 141 15.80 10.24 -1.93
N GLY A 142 16.79 9.87 -2.74
CA GLY A 142 17.15 8.47 -3.01
C GLY A 142 16.29 7.76 -4.06
N PRO A 143 16.57 6.46 -4.28
CA PRO A 143 15.84 5.61 -5.21
C PRO A 143 14.38 5.45 -4.78
N LEU A 144 13.48 5.46 -5.76
CA LEU A 144 12.03 5.30 -5.52
C LEU A 144 11.50 3.94 -5.97
N VAL A 145 12.27 3.20 -6.76
CA VAL A 145 11.97 1.84 -7.19
C VAL A 145 13.22 0.97 -7.10
N VAL A 146 13.00 -0.33 -7.08
CA VAL A 146 14.06 -1.34 -7.13
C VAL A 146 13.65 -2.45 -8.11
N GLN A 147 14.61 -2.94 -8.88
CA GLN A 147 14.43 -4.13 -9.69
C GLN A 147 14.64 -5.37 -8.82
N LEU A 148 13.63 -6.23 -8.76
CA LEU A 148 13.68 -7.48 -8.02
C LEU A 148 14.40 -8.56 -8.86
N PRO A 149 15.11 -9.51 -8.22
CA PRO A 149 15.61 -10.70 -8.87
C PRO A 149 14.50 -11.43 -9.64
N LYS A 150 14.87 -11.99 -10.78
CA LYS A 150 13.94 -12.79 -11.59
C LYS A 150 13.50 -14.00 -10.78
N ALA A 151 12.18 -14.23 -10.72
CA ALA A 151 11.66 -15.47 -10.20
C ALA A 151 12.13 -16.66 -11.05
N PRO A 152 12.31 -17.86 -10.48
CA PRO A 152 12.65 -19.05 -11.25
C PRO A 152 11.69 -19.27 -12.43
N GLY A 153 12.23 -19.35 -13.65
CA GLY A 153 11.44 -19.52 -14.88
C GLY A 153 10.84 -18.23 -15.46
N ALA A 154 10.94 -17.08 -14.78
CA ALA A 154 10.49 -15.81 -15.32
C ALA A 154 11.47 -15.25 -16.37
N ARG A 155 10.93 -14.75 -17.49
CA ARG A 155 11.73 -14.12 -18.56
C ARG A 155 12.15 -12.69 -18.20
N GLU A 156 11.31 -11.99 -17.48
CA GLU A 156 11.45 -10.57 -17.12
C GLU A 156 11.56 -10.38 -15.61
N ALA A 157 12.29 -9.35 -15.19
CA ALA A 157 12.34 -8.93 -13.79
C ALA A 157 11.11 -8.07 -13.45
N ARG A 158 10.73 -8.07 -12.17
CA ARG A 158 9.66 -7.21 -11.65
C ARG A 158 10.27 -6.02 -10.94
N TRP A 159 9.57 -4.90 -10.96
CA TRP A 159 9.95 -3.66 -10.29
C TRP A 159 9.03 -3.45 -9.11
N ALA A 160 9.58 -3.02 -7.97
CA ALA A 160 8.82 -2.65 -6.78
C ALA A 160 9.12 -1.19 -6.40
N HIS A 161 8.15 -0.50 -5.79
CA HIS A 161 8.38 0.85 -5.27
C HIS A 161 8.98 0.79 -3.85
N LEU A 162 9.71 1.83 -3.45
CA LEU A 162 10.33 1.96 -2.12
C LEU A 162 9.59 2.96 -1.21
N LEU A 163 8.45 3.51 -1.67
CA LEU A 163 7.67 4.50 -0.92
C LEU A 163 7.11 3.98 0.42
N CYS A 164 6.91 2.67 0.58
CA CYS A 164 6.47 2.04 1.83
C CYS A 164 7.64 1.45 2.64
N GLY A 165 8.88 1.84 2.32
CA GLY A 165 10.09 1.33 2.94
C GLY A 165 10.85 0.34 2.05
N PRO A 166 11.98 -0.20 2.56
CA PRO A 166 12.79 -1.17 1.84
C PRO A 166 11.98 -2.41 1.49
N VAL A 167 12.05 -2.83 0.23
CA VAL A 167 11.51 -4.11 -0.22
C VAL A 167 12.63 -5.13 -0.14
N ASP A 168 12.39 -6.25 0.55
CA ASP A 168 13.34 -7.35 0.55
C ASP A 168 13.37 -7.99 -0.84
N ALA A 169 14.39 -7.63 -1.62
CA ALA A 169 14.60 -8.15 -2.96
C ALA A 169 14.99 -9.64 -2.95
N THR A 170 15.39 -10.20 -1.81
CA THR A 170 15.78 -11.62 -1.68
C THR A 170 14.65 -12.50 -1.18
N ALA A 171 13.59 -11.90 -0.63
CA ALA A 171 12.31 -12.55 -0.56
C ALA A 171 11.86 -12.78 -2.00
N ALA A 172 12.14 -13.99 -2.51
CA ALA A 172 11.53 -14.48 -3.73
C ALA A 172 10.05 -14.08 -3.66
N PRO A 173 9.41 -13.65 -4.76
CA PRO A 173 7.97 -13.66 -4.76
C PRO A 173 7.64 -15.09 -4.35
N ALA A 174 7.04 -15.26 -3.16
CA ALA A 174 6.38 -16.51 -2.84
C ALA A 174 5.55 -16.70 -4.10
N ALA A 175 5.93 -17.70 -4.90
CA ALA A 175 5.19 -17.99 -6.09
C ALA A 175 3.74 -17.95 -5.63
N GLU A 176 2.89 -17.31 -6.40
CA GLU A 176 1.47 -17.59 -6.32
C GLU A 176 1.28 -19.07 -6.73
N GLU A 177 1.84 -20.02 -6.00
CA GLU A 177 1.00 -21.01 -5.39
C GLU A 177 -0.15 -20.20 -4.80
N ARG A 178 -1.26 -20.16 -5.54
CA ARG A 178 -2.55 -20.36 -4.89
C ARG A 178 -2.29 -21.41 -3.84
N ALA A 179 -2.03 -20.97 -2.61
CA ALA A 179 -2.00 -21.88 -1.49
C ALA A 179 -3.34 -22.60 -1.62
N PRO A 180 -3.37 -23.94 -1.75
CA PRO A 180 -4.62 -24.64 -1.56
C PRO A 180 -5.15 -24.13 -0.21
N GLU A 181 -6.44 -23.90 -0.08
CA GLU A 181 -7.07 -23.25 1.09
C GLU A 181 -6.59 -23.80 2.45
N GLY A 182 -5.96 -24.99 2.47
CA GLY A 182 -5.23 -25.56 3.60
C GLY A 182 -3.97 -24.82 4.09
N GLY A 183 -3.27 -24.00 3.28
CA GLY A 183 -2.05 -23.30 3.71
C GLY A 183 -2.33 -22.13 4.66
N LEU A 184 -3.41 -21.39 4.41
CA LEU A 184 -3.89 -20.35 5.32
C LEU A 184 -4.48 -20.97 6.58
N ALA A 185 -5.26 -22.05 6.46
CA ALA A 185 -5.81 -22.78 7.59
C ALA A 185 -4.70 -23.36 8.50
N ALA A 186 -3.62 -23.89 7.91
CA ALA A 186 -2.46 -24.39 8.67
C ALA A 186 -1.72 -23.26 9.40
N ARG A 187 -1.56 -22.09 8.75
CA ARG A 187 -0.95 -20.91 9.39
C ARG A 187 -1.84 -20.33 10.49
N VAL A 188 -3.15 -20.28 10.28
CA VAL A 188 -4.12 -19.84 11.30
C VAL A 188 -4.09 -20.80 12.49
N SER A 189 -4.12 -22.11 12.25
CA SER A 189 -4.06 -23.11 13.33
C SER A 189 -2.75 -23.04 14.11
N ALA A 190 -1.62 -22.83 13.43
CA ALA A 190 -0.32 -22.64 14.10
C ALA A 190 -0.31 -21.37 14.98
N LEU A 191 -0.83 -20.26 14.46
CA LEU A 191 -0.93 -19.01 15.20
C LEU A 191 -1.93 -19.09 16.37
N GLU A 192 -3.04 -19.80 16.20
CA GLU A 192 -4.02 -20.04 17.27
C GLU A 192 -3.42 -20.85 18.42
N ASN A 193 -2.62 -21.87 18.10
CA ASN A 193 -1.91 -22.66 19.11
C ASN A 193 -0.87 -21.81 19.84
N GLU A 194 -0.09 -21.01 19.12
CA GLU A 194 0.91 -20.12 19.71
C GLU A 194 0.26 -19.05 20.62
N VAL A 195 -0.88 -18.48 20.20
CA VAL A 195 -1.66 -17.56 21.03
C VAL A 195 -2.23 -18.25 22.27
N ALA A 196 -2.67 -19.51 22.16
CA ALA A 196 -3.17 -20.28 23.30
C ALA A 196 -2.05 -20.55 24.32
N GLU A 197 -0.86 -20.96 23.86
CA GLU A 197 0.31 -21.17 24.71
C GLU A 197 0.76 -19.89 25.40
N LEU A 198 0.85 -18.77 24.66
CA LEU A 198 1.21 -17.48 25.22
C LEU A 198 0.19 -16.98 26.26
N ARG A 199 -1.11 -17.21 26.04
CA ARG A 199 -2.17 -16.87 27.01
C ARG A 199 -2.08 -17.73 28.27
N ALA A 200 -1.78 -19.02 28.14
CA ALA A 200 -1.58 -19.91 29.27
C ALA A 200 -0.39 -19.48 30.12
N LEU A 201 0.75 -19.17 29.48
CA LEU A 201 1.94 -18.63 30.14
C LEU A 201 1.66 -17.30 30.84
N MET A 202 0.90 -16.40 30.19
CA MET A 202 0.54 -15.12 30.79
C MET A 202 -0.36 -15.30 32.02
N THR A 203 -1.26 -16.29 32.00
CA THR A 203 -2.16 -16.58 33.12
C THR A 203 -1.40 -17.21 34.29
N ASP A 204 -0.47 -18.13 34.01
CA ASP A 204 0.41 -18.71 35.02
C ASP A 204 1.28 -17.62 35.67
N LEU A 205 1.91 -16.76 34.86
CA LEU A 205 2.72 -15.64 35.35
C LEU A 205 1.88 -14.63 36.16
N ALA A 206 0.67 -14.31 35.71
CA ALA A 206 -0.25 -13.43 36.46
C ALA A 206 -0.63 -14.05 37.81
N THR A 207 -0.87 -15.35 37.87
CA THR A 207 -1.19 -16.08 39.10
C THR A 207 -0.01 -16.07 40.07
N GLN A 208 1.22 -16.30 39.58
CA GLN A 208 2.44 -16.25 40.40
C GLN A 208 2.72 -14.85 40.96
N LEU A 209 2.31 -13.81 40.23
CA LEU A 209 2.47 -12.42 40.63
C LEU A 209 1.28 -11.84 41.41
N GLY A 210 0.22 -12.64 41.65
CA GLY A 210 -1.00 -12.19 42.35
C GLY A 210 -1.83 -11.17 41.59
N LEU A 211 -1.70 -11.13 40.25
CA LEU A 211 -2.41 -10.23 39.35
C LEU A 211 -3.61 -10.95 38.71
N SER A 212 -4.76 -10.26 38.62
CA SER A 212 -5.93 -10.81 37.92
C SER A 212 -5.66 -10.96 36.41
N PRO A 213 -6.15 -12.03 35.77
CA PRO A 213 -5.92 -12.25 34.35
C PRO A 213 -6.55 -11.14 33.48
N PRO A 214 -5.91 -10.75 32.37
CA PRO A 214 -6.44 -9.72 31.48
C PRO A 214 -7.70 -10.24 30.77
N GLY A 215 -8.86 -9.60 31.04
CA GLY A 215 -10.10 -9.86 30.29
C GLY A 215 -11.37 -10.10 31.11
N HIS A 216 -11.33 -10.08 32.45
CA HIS A 216 -12.56 -9.96 33.24
C HIS A 216 -12.80 -8.50 33.64
N PRO A 217 -13.98 -7.91 33.34
CA PRO A 217 -14.36 -6.66 33.97
C PRO A 217 -14.50 -6.92 35.47
N GLU A 218 -13.93 -6.04 36.28
CA GLU A 218 -14.16 -6.05 37.73
C GLU A 218 -15.67 -5.97 37.97
N SER A 219 -16.27 -7.08 38.44
CA SER A 219 -17.61 -7.05 38.99
C SER A 219 -17.52 -6.31 40.32
N ASN A 220 -17.81 -5.02 40.26
CA ASN A 220 -18.23 -4.23 41.41
C ASN A 220 -19.45 -4.91 42.04
N ASP A 221 -19.29 -5.49 43.23
CA ASP A 221 -20.44 -5.76 44.10
C ASP A 221 -20.15 -5.28 45.52
N ARG A 222 -21.10 -4.50 46.03
CA ARG A 222 -21.07 -3.74 47.28
C ARG A 222 -21.17 -4.65 48.51
N ALA A 223 -20.45 -4.27 49.56
CA ALA A 223 -20.95 -4.24 50.93
C ALA A 223 -20.37 -3.03 51.65
#